data_AF-A0A936X9V4-F1
#
_entry.id   AF-A0A936X9V4-F1
#
_cell.length_a   1.000
_cell.length_b   1.000
_cell.length_c   1.000
_cell.angle_alpha   90.00
_cell.angle_beta   90.00
_cell.angle_gamma   90.00
#
_symmetry.space_group_name_H-M   'P 1'
#
loop_
_entity.id
_entity.type
_entity.pdbx_description
1 polymer ?
#
loop_
_entity_poly.entity_id
_entity_poly.type
_entity_poly.pdbx_seq_one_letter_code
_entity_poly.pdbx_strand_id
1 'polypeptide(L)'
;MAKRFLLVLSGIIFMTQLQAQQEDGQYLKKHYLRMYNQALVYNDVNAAIGALHGYLAEDNSIAYKDTLSVLYFTTRQFYSSLLLAEEVYKSAPDNIVAMARAAECYDELGEAKTAIGLYTNRFVLK
;
A
#
# COMPACT_ATOMS: atom_id res chain seq x y z
N MET A 1 -31.93 -32.74 -24.79
CA MET A 1 -32.20 -31.35 -24.36
C MET A 1 -31.68 -31.03 -22.95
N ALA A 2 -31.86 -31.90 -21.95
CA ALA A 2 -31.42 -31.66 -20.57
C ALA A 2 -29.92 -31.28 -20.39
N LYS A 3 -28.99 -31.91 -21.12
CA LYS A 3 -27.55 -31.59 -21.04
C LYS A 3 -27.19 -30.16 -21.49
N ARG A 4 -27.89 -29.63 -22.51
CA ARG A 4 -27.67 -28.25 -22.98
C ARG A 4 -28.24 -27.23 -21.99
N PHE A 5 -29.36 -27.57 -21.34
CA PHE A 5 -29.96 -26.75 -20.29
C PHE A 5 -29.09 -26.72 -19.03
N LEU A 6 -28.53 -27.87 -18.62
CA LEU A 6 -27.60 -27.97 -17.49
C LEU A 6 -26.32 -27.15 -17.69
N LEU A 7 -25.76 -27.13 -18.92
CA LEU A 7 -24.57 -26.33 -19.24
C LEU A 7 -24.83 -24.81 -19.20
N VAL A 8 -26.01 -24.37 -19.64
CA VAL A 8 -26.40 -22.96 -19.55
C VAL A 8 -26.62 -22.56 -18.09
N LEU A 9 -27.27 -23.41 -17.29
CA LEU A 9 -27.52 -23.15 -15.87
C LEU A 9 -26.21 -23.07 -15.07
N SER A 10 -25.25 -23.96 -15.33
CA SER A 10 -23.94 -23.90 -14.68
C SER A 10 -23.14 -22.64 -15.05
N GLY A 11 -23.27 -22.18 -16.30
CA GLY A 11 -22.64 -20.93 -16.75
C GLY A 11 -23.18 -19.69 -16.03
N ILE A 12 -24.50 -19.63 -15.80
CA ILE A 12 -25.14 -18.52 -15.07
C ILE A 12 -24.69 -18.51 -13.60
N ILE A 13 -24.67 -19.68 -12.94
CA ILE A 13 -24.23 -19.79 -11.53
C ILE A 13 -22.76 -19.33 -11.40
N PHE A 14 -21.90 -19.72 -12.34
CA PHE A 14 -20.49 -19.32 -12.33
C PHE A 14 -20.30 -17.80 -12.54
N MET A 15 -21.09 -17.17 -13.42
CA MET A 15 -21.05 -15.70 -13.59
C MET A 15 -21.52 -14.95 -12.33
N THR A 16 -22.57 -15.43 -11.66
CA THR A 16 -23.05 -14.77 -10.43
C THR A 16 -22.02 -14.83 -9.28
N GLN A 17 -21.22 -15.89 -9.21
CA GLN A 17 -20.15 -16.02 -8.20
C GLN A 17 -19.00 -15.04 -8.45
N LEU A 18 -18.62 -14.82 -9.71
CA LEU A 18 -17.60 -13.85 -10.08
C LEU A 18 -18.02 -12.40 -9.76
N GLN A 19 -19.28 -12.05 -9.98
CA GLN A 19 -19.81 -10.72 -9.67
C GLN A 19 -19.82 -10.44 -8.16
N ALA A 20 -20.31 -11.39 -7.35
CA ALA A 20 -20.31 -11.26 -5.89
C ALA A 20 -18.90 -11.05 -5.32
N GLN A 21 -17.91 -11.82 -5.81
CA GLN A 21 -16.52 -11.70 -5.37
C GLN A 21 -15.89 -10.33 -5.70
N GLN A 22 -16.25 -9.72 -6.83
CA GLN A 22 -15.78 -8.38 -7.19
C GLN A 22 -16.44 -7.26 -6.36
N GLU A 23 -17.73 -7.40 -6.04
CA GLU A 23 -18.44 -6.47 -5.16
C GLU A 23 -17.89 -6.51 -3.72
N ASP A 24 -17.60 -7.71 -3.20
CA ASP A 24 -17.00 -7.90 -1.88
C ASP A 24 -15.63 -7.21 -1.76
N GLY A 25 -14.76 -7.37 -2.75
CA GLY A 25 -13.44 -6.71 -2.76
C GLY A 25 -13.52 -5.18 -2.80
N GLN A 26 -14.45 -4.62 -3.60
CA GLN A 26 -14.66 -3.17 -3.60
C GLN A 26 -15.26 -2.66 -2.28
N TYR A 27 -16.16 -3.43 -1.68
CA TYR A 27 -16.72 -3.11 -0.38
C TYR A 27 -15.64 -3.08 0.71
N LEU A 28 -14.74 -4.07 0.74
CA LEU A 28 -13.63 -4.13 1.69
C LEU A 28 -12.68 -2.94 1.53
N LYS A 29 -12.27 -2.61 0.30
CA LYS A 29 -11.45 -1.41 0.02
C LYS A 29 -12.10 -0.14 0.59
N LYS A 30 -13.40 0.05 0.34
CA LYS A 30 -14.15 1.21 0.86
C LYS A 30 -14.26 1.21 2.38
N HIS A 31 -14.45 0.03 2.99
CA HIS A 31 -14.50 -0.13 4.44
C HIS A 31 -13.18 0.31 5.09
N TYR A 32 -12.04 -0.17 4.59
CA TYR A 32 -10.73 0.19 5.12
C TYR A 32 -10.40 1.67 4.94
N LEU A 33 -10.73 2.28 3.80
CA LEU A 33 -10.55 3.73 3.63
C LEU A 33 -11.42 4.54 4.60
N ARG A 34 -12.64 4.08 4.90
CA ARG A 34 -13.49 4.72 5.91
C ARG A 34 -12.87 4.61 7.32
N MET A 35 -12.33 3.45 7.67
CA MET A 35 -11.62 3.26 8.94
C MET A 35 -10.39 4.18 9.04
N TYR A 36 -9.59 4.26 7.96
CA TYR A 36 -8.44 5.15 7.88
C TYR A 36 -8.83 6.61 8.13
N ASN A 37 -9.84 7.11 7.41
CA ASN A 37 -10.32 8.49 7.59
C ASN A 37 -10.85 8.75 9.00
N GLN A 38 -11.58 7.80 9.60
CA GLN A 38 -12.07 7.92 10.97
C GLN A 38 -10.92 7.97 11.98
N ALA A 39 -9.89 7.14 11.77
CA ALA A 39 -8.71 7.09 12.63
C ALA A 39 -7.95 8.43 12.60
N LEU A 40 -7.83 9.06 11.42
CA LEU A 40 -7.22 10.39 11.29
C LEU A 40 -7.98 11.48 12.08
N VAL A 41 -9.31 11.42 12.15
CA VAL A 41 -10.13 12.39 12.92
C VAL A 41 -9.74 12.40 14.40
N TYR A 42 -9.38 11.25 14.95
CA TYR A 42 -8.98 11.12 16.36
C TYR A 42 -7.46 11.04 16.56
N ASN A 43 -6.68 11.32 15.52
CA ASN A 43 -5.23 11.17 15.53
C ASN A 43 -4.76 9.77 16.00
N ASP A 44 -5.58 8.74 15.74
CA ASP A 44 -5.27 7.35 16.06
C ASP A 44 -4.43 6.74 14.93
N VAL A 45 -3.13 7.04 14.95
CA VAL A 45 -2.22 6.60 13.88
C VAL A 45 -2.12 5.07 13.81
N ASN A 46 -2.29 4.35 14.93
CA ASN A 46 -2.24 2.88 14.93
C ASN A 46 -3.46 2.28 14.22
N ALA A 47 -4.66 2.81 14.47
CA ALA A 47 -5.85 2.41 13.72
C ALA A 47 -5.73 2.78 12.23
N ALA A 48 -5.13 3.92 11.91
CA ALA A 48 -4.88 4.33 10.52
C ALA A 48 -3.91 3.37 9.81
N ILE A 49 -2.82 2.97 10.47
CA ILE A 49 -1.87 1.95 9.99
C ILE A 49 -2.59 0.62 9.75
N GLY A 50 -3.38 0.14 10.71
CA GLY A 50 -4.14 -1.11 10.58
C GLY A 50 -5.14 -1.07 9.42
N ALA A 51 -5.83 0.05 9.24
CA ALA A 51 -6.75 0.25 8.12
C ALA A 51 -6.02 0.22 6.76
N LEU A 52 -4.87 0.87 6.64
CA LEU A 52 -4.08 0.84 5.40
C LEU A 52 -3.53 -0.56 5.09
N HIS A 53 -3.15 -1.35 6.08
CA HIS A 53 -2.80 -2.76 5.87
C HIS A 53 -3.98 -3.56 5.31
N GLY A 54 -5.17 -3.37 5.89
CA GLY A 54 -6.39 -3.99 5.36
C GLY A 54 -6.66 -3.59 3.91
N TYR A 55 -6.51 -2.30 3.59
CA TYR A 55 -6.65 -1.83 2.21
C TYR A 55 -5.61 -2.47 1.28
N LEU A 56 -4.33 -2.53 1.71
CA LEU A 56 -3.23 -3.07 0.91
C LEU A 56 -3.33 -4.58 0.68
N ALA A 57 -4.04 -5.30 1.54
CA ALA A 57 -4.36 -6.72 1.32
C ALA A 57 -5.30 -6.91 0.12
N GLU A 58 -6.18 -5.93 -0.15
CA GLU A 58 -7.12 -5.95 -1.28
C GLU A 58 -6.57 -5.23 -2.53
N ASP A 59 -5.69 -4.25 -2.34
CA ASP A 59 -5.08 -3.45 -3.41
C ASP A 59 -3.61 -3.16 -3.12
N ASN A 60 -2.71 -3.80 -3.87
CA ASN A 60 -1.28 -3.62 -3.72
C ASN A 60 -0.77 -2.29 -4.36
N SER A 61 -1.44 -1.18 -4.08
CA SER A 61 -1.19 0.14 -4.68
C SER A 61 0.03 0.82 -4.06
N ILE A 62 0.97 1.23 -4.92
CA ILE A 62 2.17 1.99 -4.53
C ILE A 62 1.82 3.30 -3.82
N ALA A 63 0.75 3.99 -4.22
CA ALA A 63 0.33 5.24 -3.60
C ALA A 63 -0.06 5.07 -2.12
N TYR A 64 -0.71 3.95 -1.79
CA TYR A 64 -1.07 3.64 -0.41
C TYR A 64 0.09 3.09 0.40
N LYS A 65 1.08 2.44 -0.24
CA LYS A 65 2.36 2.12 0.39
C LYS A 65 3.15 3.37 0.76
N ASP A 66 3.15 4.39 -0.11
CA ASP A 66 3.78 5.68 0.19
C ASP A 66 3.12 6.31 1.42
N THR A 67 1.79 6.38 1.44
CA THR A 67 1.03 6.87 2.60
C THR A 67 1.35 6.09 3.88
N LEU A 68 1.36 4.76 3.81
CA LEU A 68 1.66 3.91 4.97
C LEU A 68 3.08 4.13 5.49
N SER A 69 4.05 4.30 4.58
CA SER A 69 5.43 4.61 4.97
C SER A 69 5.54 5.96 5.68
N VAL A 70 4.74 6.96 5.30
CA VAL A 70 4.66 8.24 6.03
C VAL A 70 4.17 8.02 7.45
N LEU A 71 3.10 7.24 7.66
CA LEU A 71 2.58 6.99 9.01
C LEU A 71 3.62 6.28 9.89
N TYR A 72 4.31 5.28 9.36
CA TYR A 72 5.39 4.62 10.08
C TYR A 72 6.55 5.58 10.40
N PHE A 73 6.91 6.43 9.46
CA PHE A 73 7.94 7.44 9.66
C PHE A 73 7.58 8.39 10.80
N THR A 74 6.36 8.96 10.77
CA THR A 74 5.89 9.91 11.79
C THR A 74 5.80 9.30 13.18
N THR A 75 5.65 7.98 13.29
CA THR A 75 5.64 7.24 14.55
C THR A 75 7.01 6.66 14.93
N ARG A 76 8.08 7.08 14.24
CA ARG A 76 9.48 6.64 14.44
C ARG A 76 9.68 5.13 14.28
N GLN A 77 8.78 4.47 13.54
CA GLN A 77 8.90 3.07 13.15
C GLN A 77 9.75 2.98 11.88
N PHE A 78 11.03 3.34 11.99
CA PHE A 78 11.92 3.58 10.85
C PHE A 78 12.14 2.34 9.98
N TYR A 79 12.20 1.15 10.57
CA TYR A 79 12.36 -0.08 9.80
C TYR A 79 11.17 -0.36 8.87
N SER A 80 9.94 -0.27 9.38
CA SER A 80 8.72 -0.46 8.59
C SER A 80 8.54 0.65 7.55
N SER A 81 8.87 1.90 7.90
CA SER A 81 8.89 3.02 6.96
C SER A 81 9.88 2.78 5.83
N LEU A 82 11.11 2.36 6.16
CA LEU A 82 12.19 2.13 5.19
C LEU A 82 11.77 1.12 4.13
N LEU A 83 11.25 -0.04 4.54
CA LEU A 83 10.86 -1.12 3.62
C LEU A 83 9.85 -0.63 2.57
N LEU A 84 8.85 0.13 2.99
CA LEU A 84 7.82 0.66 2.11
C LEU A 84 8.33 1.82 1.26
N ALA A 85 9.12 2.73 1.84
CA ALA A 85 9.69 3.88 1.13
C ALA A 85 10.65 3.44 0.02
N GLU A 86 11.45 2.40 0.25
CA GLU A 86 12.28 1.79 -0.77
C GLU A 86 11.45 1.18 -1.91
N GLU A 87 10.36 0.47 -1.59
CA GLU A 87 9.50 -0.11 -2.61
C GLU A 87 8.84 0.97 -3.48
N VAL A 88 8.38 2.04 -2.85
CA VAL A 88 7.79 3.19 -3.54
C VAL A 88 8.83 3.85 -4.43
N TYR A 89 10.04 4.11 -3.93
CA TYR A 89 11.11 4.74 -4.71
C TYR A 89 11.58 3.86 -5.86
N LYS A 90 11.68 2.54 -5.66
CA LYS A 90 12.01 1.58 -6.74
C LYS A 90 10.93 1.58 -7.84
N SER A 91 9.67 1.74 -7.46
CA SER A 91 8.53 1.75 -8.39
C SER A 91 8.32 3.10 -9.08
N ALA A 92 8.65 4.20 -8.40
CA ALA A 92 8.55 5.57 -8.88
C ALA A 92 9.83 6.36 -8.53
N PRO A 93 10.91 6.20 -9.32
CA PRO A 93 12.21 6.84 -9.03
C PRO A 93 12.21 8.38 -9.11
N ASP A 94 11.14 8.98 -9.63
CA ASP A 94 10.89 10.41 -9.63
C ASP A 94 10.25 10.92 -8.33
N ASN A 95 9.71 10.02 -7.49
CA ASN A 95 9.21 10.34 -6.15
C ASN A 95 10.38 10.61 -5.19
N ILE A 96 10.90 11.84 -5.25
CA ILE A 96 12.00 12.30 -4.38
C ILE A 96 11.63 12.28 -2.90
N VAL A 97 10.34 12.33 -2.56
CA VAL A 97 9.87 12.30 -1.17
C VAL A 97 10.06 10.90 -0.58
N ALA A 98 9.71 9.86 -1.34
CA ALA A 98 9.96 8.48 -0.93
C ALA A 98 11.47 8.18 -0.80
N MET A 99 12.29 8.67 -1.74
CA MET A 99 13.75 8.57 -1.67
C MET A 99 14.30 9.22 -0.39
N ALA A 100 13.89 10.46 -0.10
CA ALA A 100 14.35 11.20 1.07
C ALA A 100 13.93 10.50 2.36
N ARG A 101 12.70 9.99 2.43
CA ARG A 101 12.22 9.20 3.57
C ARG A 101 13.05 7.94 3.79
N ALA A 102 13.36 7.19 2.72
CA ALA A 102 14.22 6.01 2.83
C ALA A 102 15.63 6.39 3.32
N ALA A 103 16.22 7.46 2.79
CA ALA A 103 17.53 7.93 3.21
C ALA A 103 17.54 8.37 4.69
N GLU A 104 16.52 9.09 5.15
CA GLU A 104 16.40 9.49 6.55
C GLU A 104 16.18 8.29 7.48
N CYS A 105 15.39 7.29 7.05
CA CYS A 105 15.29 6.04 7.80
C CYS A 105 16.63 5.30 7.89
N TYR A 106 17.43 5.25 6.82
CA TYR A 106 18.77 4.66 6.89
C TYR A 106 19.66 5.39 7.89
N ASP A 107 19.62 6.72 7.94
CA ASP A 107 20.41 7.51 8.88
C ASP A 107 20.00 7.24 10.34
N GLU A 108 18.70 7.27 10.64
CA GLU A 108 18.15 6.95 11.97
C GLU A 108 18.46 5.50 12.41
N LEU A 109 18.66 4.58 11.46
CA LEU A 109 19.05 3.19 11.71
C LEU A 109 20.58 3.00 11.80
N GLY A 110 21.37 4.07 11.65
CA GLY A 110 22.84 4.03 11.74
C GLY A 110 23.56 3.66 10.44
N GLU A 111 22.83 3.56 9.32
CA GLU A 111 23.35 3.25 7.98
C GLU A 111 23.62 4.51 7.14
N ALA A 112 24.31 5.50 7.72
CA ALA A 112 24.56 6.81 7.10
C ALA A 112 25.21 6.72 5.70
N LYS A 113 26.05 5.71 5.44
CA LYS A 113 26.66 5.49 4.11
C LYS A 113 25.60 5.21 3.04
N THR A 114 24.60 4.38 3.37
CA THR A 114 23.50 4.04 2.47
C THR A 114 22.62 5.26 2.22
N ALA A 115 22.35 6.05 3.26
CA ALA A 115 21.63 7.33 3.15
C ALA A 115 22.31 8.30 2.17
N ILE A 116 23.62 8.51 2.31
CA ILE A 116 24.40 9.36 1.39
C ILE A 116 24.36 8.81 -0.04
N GLY A 117 24.45 7.48 -0.19
CA GLY A 117 24.38 6.82 -1.49
C GLY A 117 23.08 7.11 -2.25
N LEU A 118 21.94 7.10 -1.56
CA LEU A 118 20.64 7.42 -2.16
C LEU A 118 20.60 8.85 -2.72
N TYR A 119 21.05 9.83 -1.94
CA TYR A 119 21.11 11.22 -2.40
C TYR A 119 22.07 11.36 -3.59
N THR A 120 23.27 10.81 -3.48
CA THR A 120 24.34 10.99 -4.47
C THR A 120 23.97 10.36 -5.82
N ASN A 121 23.40 9.16 -5.83
CA ASN A 121 22.97 8.49 -7.06
C ASN A 121 21.94 9.32 -7.83
N ARG A 122 21.05 10.05 -7.13
CA ARG A 122 20.07 10.92 -7.79
C ARG A 122 20.70 12.16 -8.41
N PHE A 123 21.71 12.76 -7.77
CA PHE A 123 22.41 13.93 -8.30
C PHE A 123 23.30 13.59 -9.50
N VAL A 124 23.84 12.37 -9.57
CA VAL A 124 24.69 11.93 -10.70
C VAL A 124 23.88 11.51 -11.93
N LEU A 125 22.60 11.13 -11.77
CA LEU A 125 21.71 10.71 -12.86
C LEU A 125 20.83 11.83 -13.43
N LYS A 126 21.15 13.10 -13.15
CA LYS A 126 20.54 14.29 -13.78
C LYS A 126 21.53 14.94 -14.73
#